data_AF-A0A353NAW5-F1
#
_entry.id   AF-A0A353NAW5-F1
#
_cell.length_a   1.000
_cell.length_b   1.000
_cell.length_c   1.000
_cell.angle_alpha   90.00
_cell.angle_beta   90.00
_cell.angle_gamma   90.00
#
_symmetry.space_group_name_H-M   'P 1'
#
loop_
_entity.id
_entity.type
_entity.pdbx_description
1 polymer ?
#
loop_
_entity_poly.entity_id
_entity_poly.type
_entity_poly.pdbx_seq_one_letter_code
_entity_poly.pdbx_strand_id
1 'polypeptide(L)'
;MRTVGTQVRGIRAPIIKQGDDLVQIVVDSLLQAAKKEGFILNDRDVIGITESLVARAQGNYVTLEVVSKDLKNKFGAEEIGVVFPLISRNRFSLILKAIAQSFLRVYLLLSYPSDEVGNSLMDIDRMEEAGINPYTDFLTEEDYRRIFGEEVKHPFTGVDYVQTYKDLGIDGN
;
A
#
# COMPACT_ATOMS: atom_id res chain seq x y z
N MET A 1 19.84 8.54 40.55
CA MET A 1 20.26 8.05 39.22
C MET A 1 19.00 7.77 38.41
N ARG A 2 18.82 8.41 37.23
CA ARG A 2 17.68 8.09 36.35
C ARG A 2 17.99 6.78 35.65
N THR A 3 17.26 5.72 35.98
CA THR A 3 17.46 4.36 35.43
C THR A 3 16.56 4.06 34.23
N VAL A 4 15.58 4.93 33.96
CA VAL A 4 14.61 4.77 32.86
C VAL A 4 14.85 5.82 31.77
N GLY A 5 15.02 5.35 30.54
CA GLY A 5 15.20 6.17 29.34
C GLY A 5 13.88 6.69 28.76
N THR A 6 13.80 6.79 27.44
CA THR A 6 12.59 7.18 26.70
C THR A 6 11.54 6.08 26.78
N GLN A 7 10.30 6.44 27.06
CA GLN A 7 9.15 5.53 27.06
C GLN A 7 8.23 5.87 25.89
N VAL A 8 7.73 4.85 25.19
CA VAL A 8 6.73 5.00 24.12
C VAL A 8 5.51 4.15 24.48
N ARG A 9 4.31 4.72 24.31
CA ARG A 9 3.04 4.08 24.66
C ARG A 9 2.06 4.19 23.49
N GLY A 10 1.50 3.06 23.07
CA GLY A 10 0.39 3.04 22.12
C GLY A 10 -0.94 3.26 22.83
N ILE A 11 -1.62 4.38 22.55
CA ILE A 11 -2.92 4.71 23.13
C ILE A 11 -4.03 4.37 22.14
N ARG A 12 -5.06 3.64 22.59
CA ARG A 12 -6.23 3.33 21.77
C ARG A 12 -7.23 4.49 21.84
N ALA A 13 -7.43 5.17 20.71
CA ALA A 13 -8.45 6.20 20.54
C ALA A 13 -9.79 5.59 20.06
N PRO A 14 -10.92 6.30 20.20
CA PRO A 14 -12.18 5.92 19.58
C PRO A 14 -12.11 5.96 18.04
N ILE A 15 -13.17 5.49 17.37
CA ILE A 15 -13.31 5.63 15.91
C ILE A 15 -13.47 7.11 15.59
N ILE A 16 -12.53 7.66 14.82
CA ILE A 16 -12.56 9.04 14.33
C ILE A 16 -13.32 9.14 13.02
N LYS A 17 -14.12 10.19 12.88
CA LYS A 17 -14.87 10.57 11.70
C LYS A 17 -14.56 12.01 11.29
N GLN A 18 -14.93 12.35 10.06
CA GLN A 18 -14.79 13.71 9.57
C GLN A 18 -15.62 14.69 10.42
N GLY A 19 -15.00 15.81 10.80
CA GLY A 19 -15.59 16.86 11.63
C GLY A 19 -15.39 16.66 13.14
N ASP A 20 -14.82 15.54 13.58
CA ASP A 20 -14.53 15.30 14.98
C ASP A 20 -13.47 16.29 15.53
N ASP A 21 -13.66 16.72 16.78
CA ASP A 21 -12.63 17.50 17.50
C ASP A 21 -11.47 16.59 17.91
N LEU A 22 -10.48 16.54 17.03
CA LEU A 22 -9.31 15.68 17.21
C LEU A 22 -8.51 16.04 18.47
N VAL A 23 -8.40 17.33 18.80
CA VAL A 23 -7.63 17.77 19.96
C VAL A 23 -8.28 17.25 21.24
N GLN A 24 -9.59 17.47 21.37
CA GLN A 24 -10.34 17.01 22.53
C GLN A 24 -10.28 15.48 22.66
N ILE A 25 -10.46 14.74 21.56
CA ILE A 25 -10.39 13.27 21.57
C ILE A 25 -9.03 12.75 22.01
N VAL A 26 -7.94 13.37 21.54
CA VAL A 26 -6.57 13.00 21.91
C VAL A 26 -6.33 13.26 23.40
N VAL A 27 -6.73 14.43 23.89
CA VAL A 27 -6.61 14.81 25.31
C VAL A 27 -7.39 13.84 26.19
N ASP A 28 -8.65 13.58 25.86
CA ASP A 28 -9.51 12.69 26.64
C ASP A 28 -9.00 11.25 26.65
N SER A 29 -8.55 10.74 25.50
CA SER A 29 -7.98 9.39 25.38
C SER A 29 -6.70 9.26 26.21
N LEU A 30 -5.85 10.28 26.20
CA LEU A 30 -4.61 10.30 26.95
C LEU A 30 -4.86 10.36 28.47
N LEU A 31 -5.73 11.25 28.93
CA LEU A 31 -6.08 11.37 30.34
C LEU A 31 -6.76 10.10 30.88
N GLN A 32 -7.65 9.50 30.10
CA GLN A 32 -8.28 8.24 30.46
C GLN A 32 -7.26 7.09 30.52
N ALA A 33 -6.33 7.00 29.56
CA ALA A 33 -5.30 5.99 29.56
C ALA A 33 -4.33 6.17 30.74
N ALA A 34 -3.89 7.40 31.02
CA ALA A 34 -3.05 7.72 32.17
C ALA A 34 -3.69 7.25 33.49
N LYS A 35 -4.99 7.52 33.65
CA LYS A 35 -5.77 7.09 34.81
C LYS A 35 -5.92 5.57 34.91
N LYS A 36 -6.22 4.88 33.80
CA LYS A 36 -6.47 3.43 33.80
C LYS A 36 -5.20 2.59 33.91
N GLU A 37 -4.15 3.00 33.22
CA GLU A 37 -2.87 2.27 33.15
C GLU A 37 -1.84 2.75 34.20
N GLY A 38 -2.18 3.77 34.99
CA GLY A 38 -1.39 4.23 36.13
C GLY A 38 -0.06 4.90 35.77
N PHE A 39 0.00 5.64 34.66
CA PHE A 39 1.17 6.44 34.30
C PHE A 39 0.93 7.94 34.44
N ILE A 40 2.01 8.69 34.66
CA ILE A 40 1.99 10.14 34.85
C ILE A 40 2.53 10.81 33.59
N LEU A 41 1.88 11.89 33.16
CA LEU A 41 2.38 12.80 32.14
C LEU A 41 3.31 13.81 32.80
N ASN A 42 4.51 13.98 32.26
CA ASN A 42 5.52 14.89 32.77
C ASN A 42 5.50 16.20 32.00
N ASP A 43 6.05 17.25 32.63
CA ASP A 43 6.35 18.49 31.92
C ASP A 43 7.26 18.17 30.72
N ARG A 44 6.89 18.69 29.54
CA ARG A 44 7.56 18.49 28.25
C ARG A 44 7.48 17.07 27.65
N ASP A 45 6.54 16.23 28.09
CA ASP A 45 6.21 15.03 27.33
C ASP A 45 5.65 15.41 25.95
N VAL A 46 6.08 14.67 24.92
CA VAL A 46 5.66 14.90 23.53
C VAL A 46 4.58 13.89 23.15
N ILE A 47 3.45 14.40 22.66
CA ILE A 47 2.34 13.59 22.17
C ILE A 47 2.44 13.51 20.65
N GLY A 48 2.62 12.30 20.13
CA GLY A 48 2.57 12.03 18.69
C GLY A 48 1.21 11.47 18.29
N ILE A 49 0.66 11.97 17.18
CA ILE A 49 -0.51 11.40 16.52
C ILE A 49 -0.15 11.03 15.08
N THR A 50 -0.77 9.98 14.56
CA THR A 50 -0.52 9.61 13.16
C THR A 50 -1.23 10.57 12.23
N GLU A 51 -0.61 10.87 11.10
CA GLU A 51 -1.21 11.71 10.05
C GLU A 51 -2.55 11.13 9.56
N SER A 52 -2.68 9.80 9.53
CA SER A 52 -3.94 9.13 9.18
C SER A 52 -5.11 9.50 10.10
N LEU A 53 -4.83 9.80 11.38
CA LEU A 53 -5.84 10.23 12.34
C LEU A 53 -6.27 11.68 12.04
N VAL A 54 -5.29 12.54 11.73
CA VAL A 54 -5.50 13.93 11.33
C VAL A 54 -6.30 14.03 10.05
N ALA A 55 -5.90 13.29 9.01
CA ALA A 55 -6.57 13.27 7.71
C ALA A 55 -8.03 12.80 7.83
N ARG A 56 -8.30 11.80 8.69
CA ARG A 56 -9.67 11.32 8.97
C ARG A 56 -10.55 12.40 9.58
N ALA A 57 -10.08 13.07 10.62
CA ALA A 57 -10.83 14.14 11.30
C ALA A 57 -11.11 15.32 10.36
N GLN A 58 -10.13 15.68 9.51
CA GLN A 58 -10.28 16.77 8.56
C GLN A 58 -11.08 16.38 7.30
N GLY A 59 -11.29 15.09 7.05
CA GLY A 59 -11.80 14.61 5.76
C GLY A 59 -10.84 14.92 4.61
N ASN A 60 -9.54 15.06 4.92
CA ASN A 60 -8.52 15.46 3.96
C ASN A 60 -8.03 14.25 3.16
N TYR A 61 -8.78 13.90 2.13
CA TYR A 61 -8.48 12.80 1.23
C TYR A 61 -8.27 13.29 -0.20
N VAL A 62 -7.32 12.64 -0.89
CA VAL A 62 -7.13 12.81 -2.32
C VAL A 62 -7.99 11.77 -3.04
N THR A 63 -8.86 12.20 -3.94
CA THR A 63 -9.70 11.30 -4.74
C THR A 63 -8.94 10.78 -5.96
N LEU A 64 -9.42 9.68 -6.56
CA LEU A 64 -8.81 9.13 -7.78
C LEU A 64 -8.83 10.15 -8.92
N GLU A 65 -9.90 10.94 -9.04
CA GLU A 65 -10.03 11.97 -10.08
C GLU A 65 -8.95 13.05 -9.96
N VAL A 66 -8.61 13.45 -8.73
CA VAL A 66 -7.54 14.41 -8.47
C VAL A 66 -6.19 13.82 -8.90
N VAL A 67 -5.90 12.57 -8.51
CA VAL A 67 -4.66 11.88 -8.92
C VAL A 67 -4.59 11.75 -10.43
N SER A 68 -5.67 11.31 -11.07
CA SER A 68 -5.71 11.08 -12.52
C SER A 68 -5.48 12.37 -13.30
N LYS A 69 -6.07 13.49 -12.86
CA LYS A 69 -5.83 14.81 -13.45
C LYS A 69 -4.37 15.25 -13.29
N ASP A 70 -3.78 15.05 -12.13
CA ASP A 70 -2.38 15.40 -11.87
C ASP A 70 -1.42 14.59 -12.75
N LEU A 71 -1.65 13.28 -12.87
CA LEU A 71 -0.88 12.40 -13.76
C LEU A 71 -0.91 12.88 -15.21
N LYS A 72 -2.10 13.15 -15.76
CA LYS A 72 -2.25 13.67 -17.14
C LYS A 72 -1.48 14.96 -17.35
N ASN A 73 -1.60 15.91 -16.41
CA ASN A 73 -0.93 17.20 -16.49
C ASN A 73 0.61 17.07 -16.40
N LYS A 74 1.10 16.15 -15.57
CA LYS A 74 2.52 15.98 -15.29
C LYS A 74 3.27 15.31 -16.44
N PHE A 75 2.67 14.30 -17.07
CA PHE A 75 3.35 13.48 -18.07
C PHE A 75 3.04 13.92 -19.50
N GLY A 76 1.84 14.44 -19.79
CA GLY A 76 1.48 14.90 -21.14
C GLY A 76 1.64 13.85 -22.25
N ALA A 77 1.56 12.56 -21.89
CA ALA A 77 1.77 11.42 -22.78
C ALA A 77 0.54 10.50 -22.78
N GLU A 78 0.37 9.73 -23.85
CA GLU A 78 -0.72 8.77 -23.99
C GLU A 78 -0.41 7.43 -23.32
N GLU A 79 0.86 7.06 -23.21
CA GLU A 79 1.30 5.78 -22.65
C GLU A 79 2.18 6.00 -21.41
N ILE A 80 2.14 5.05 -20.47
CA ILE A 80 2.98 5.08 -19.28
C ILE A 80 3.53 3.70 -18.92
N GLY A 81 4.77 3.67 -18.44
CA GLY A 81 5.38 2.50 -17.81
C GLY A 81 5.38 2.62 -16.29
N VAL A 82 4.92 1.59 -15.60
CA VAL A 82 4.99 1.44 -14.14
C VAL A 82 5.93 0.29 -13.83
N VAL A 83 7.04 0.60 -13.17
CA VAL A 83 8.14 -0.34 -12.97
C VAL A 83 8.32 -0.65 -11.49
N PHE A 84 8.35 -1.94 -11.18
CA PHE A 84 8.56 -2.50 -9.84
C PHE A 84 7.71 -1.86 -8.75
N PRO A 85 6.38 -1.76 -8.93
CA PRO A 85 5.51 -1.26 -7.87
C PRO A 85 5.45 -2.23 -6.71
N LEU A 86 5.11 -1.69 -5.53
CA LEU A 86 4.74 -2.48 -4.36
C LEU A 86 3.47 -3.30 -4.67
N ILE A 87 3.51 -4.62 -4.50
CA ILE A 87 2.35 -5.47 -4.79
C ILE A 87 1.38 -5.40 -3.62
N SER A 88 0.34 -4.58 -3.73
CA SER A 88 -0.67 -4.43 -2.69
C SER A 88 -2.08 -4.23 -3.24
N ARG A 89 -3.02 -5.02 -2.70
CA ARG A 89 -4.47 -4.85 -2.94
C ARG A 89 -5.00 -3.52 -2.40
N ASN A 90 -4.43 -3.05 -1.29
CA ASN A 90 -4.96 -1.91 -0.55
C ASN A 90 -4.25 -0.59 -0.90
N ARG A 91 -2.95 -0.65 -1.22
CA ARG A 91 -2.15 0.54 -1.50
C ARG A 91 -2.00 0.77 -2.99
N PHE A 92 -1.47 -0.21 -3.71
CA PHE A 92 -1.11 -0.01 -5.11
C PHE A 92 -2.31 -0.10 -6.06
N SER A 93 -3.27 -1.00 -5.84
CA SER A 93 -4.45 -1.13 -6.72
C SER A 93 -5.20 0.19 -6.92
N LEU A 94 -5.35 1.02 -5.89
CA LEU A 94 -6.01 2.33 -6.03
C LEU A 94 -5.20 3.29 -6.90
N ILE A 95 -3.87 3.30 -6.75
CA ILE A 95 -2.98 4.12 -7.56
C ILE A 95 -2.96 3.63 -9.00
N LEU A 96 -2.85 2.31 -9.22
CA LEU A 96 -2.90 1.71 -10.54
C LEU A 96 -4.23 2.01 -11.24
N LYS A 97 -5.35 2.01 -10.52
CA LYS A 97 -6.65 2.42 -11.06
C LYS A 97 -6.64 3.87 -11.56
N ALA A 98 -6.06 4.80 -10.81
CA ALA A 98 -5.91 6.19 -11.27
C ALA A 98 -5.00 6.27 -12.51
N ILE A 99 -3.91 5.49 -12.55
CA ILE A 99 -3.02 5.41 -13.70
C ILE A 99 -3.76 4.86 -14.93
N ALA A 100 -4.50 3.76 -14.80
CA ALA A 100 -5.31 3.19 -15.88
C ALA A 100 -6.36 4.18 -16.41
N GLN A 101 -6.97 4.99 -15.54
CA GLN A 101 -7.89 6.05 -15.96
C GLN A 101 -7.20 7.24 -16.66
N SER A 102 -5.88 7.31 -16.57
CA SER A 102 -5.09 8.46 -16.99
C SER A 102 -4.45 8.31 -18.37
N PHE A 103 -4.14 7.09 -18.76
CA PHE A 103 -3.33 6.80 -19.95
C PHE A 103 -4.07 5.84 -20.88
N LEU A 104 -3.85 5.98 -22.19
CA LEU A 104 -4.38 5.10 -23.22
C LEU A 104 -3.74 3.71 -23.18
N ARG A 105 -2.51 3.60 -22.65
CA ARG A 105 -1.83 2.33 -22.44
C ARG A 105 -0.98 2.34 -21.19
N VAL A 106 -1.06 1.27 -20.41
CA VAL A 106 -0.27 1.09 -19.18
C VAL A 106 0.59 -0.16 -19.29
N TYR A 107 1.91 0.01 -19.31
CA TYR A 107 2.86 -1.09 -19.24
C TYR A 107 3.24 -1.33 -17.78
N LEU A 108 2.90 -2.51 -17.25
CA LEU A 108 3.20 -2.88 -15.87
C LEU A 108 4.34 -3.90 -15.83
N LEU A 109 5.47 -3.52 -15.23
CA LEU A 109 6.61 -4.40 -15.01
C LEU A 109 6.69 -4.75 -13.51
N LEU A 110 6.35 -5.99 -13.18
CA LEU A 110 6.40 -6.51 -11.81
C LEU A 110 7.74 -7.17 -11.51
N SER A 111 8.12 -7.17 -10.23
CA SER A 111 9.26 -7.95 -9.75
C SER A 111 8.90 -9.43 -9.66
N TYR A 112 9.86 -10.30 -9.98
CA TYR A 112 9.78 -11.74 -9.76
C TYR A 112 11.16 -12.27 -9.32
N PRO A 113 11.27 -13.42 -8.63
CA PRO A 113 10.20 -14.36 -8.27
C PRO A 113 9.38 -13.97 -7.03
N SER A 114 9.81 -12.95 -6.30
CA SER A 114 9.22 -12.55 -5.03
C SER A 114 8.56 -11.17 -5.08
N ASP A 115 7.66 -10.92 -4.14
CA ASP A 115 7.14 -9.58 -3.85
C ASP A 115 8.23 -8.67 -3.22
N GLU A 116 7.87 -7.42 -2.92
CA GLU A 116 8.80 -6.41 -2.38
C GLU A 116 9.45 -6.76 -1.03
N VAL A 117 8.87 -7.69 -0.27
CA VAL A 117 9.32 -8.09 1.07
C VAL A 117 9.93 -9.50 1.07
N GLY A 118 10.05 -10.11 -0.11
CA GLY A 118 10.72 -11.39 -0.30
C GLY A 118 9.81 -12.61 -0.24
N ASN A 119 8.49 -12.45 -0.16
CA ASN A 119 7.59 -13.60 -0.25
C ASN A 119 7.57 -14.13 -1.68
N SER A 120 7.68 -15.45 -1.84
CA SER A 120 7.58 -16.07 -3.16
C SER A 120 6.21 -15.78 -3.77
N LEU A 121 6.21 -15.06 -4.90
CA LEU A 121 5.02 -14.85 -5.72
C LEU A 121 4.80 -16.03 -6.67
N MET A 122 5.90 -16.65 -7.08
CA MET A 122 5.95 -17.77 -8.02
C MET A 122 6.50 -19.03 -7.35
N ASP A 123 6.21 -20.17 -7.96
CA ASP A 123 6.77 -21.46 -7.56
C ASP A 123 8.21 -21.59 -8.09
N ILE A 124 9.18 -21.66 -7.18
CA ILE A 124 10.62 -21.68 -7.51
C ILE A 124 10.99 -22.98 -8.23
N ASP A 125 10.38 -24.11 -7.87
CA ASP A 125 10.72 -25.40 -8.48
C ASP A 125 10.26 -25.40 -9.95
N ARG A 126 9.07 -24.86 -10.23
CA ARG A 126 8.57 -24.70 -11.61
C ARG A 126 9.42 -23.73 -12.43
N MET A 127 10.01 -22.71 -11.80
CA MET A 127 10.96 -21.82 -12.47
C MET A 127 12.23 -22.56 -12.89
N GLU A 128 12.77 -23.37 -11.99
CA GLU A 128 13.96 -24.19 -12.26
C GLU A 128 13.70 -25.20 -13.38
N GLU A 129 12.57 -25.92 -13.31
CA GLU A 129 12.14 -26.86 -14.36
C GLU A 129 11.95 -26.19 -15.73
N ALA A 130 11.46 -24.94 -15.74
CA ALA A 130 11.32 -24.13 -16.94
C ALA A 130 12.63 -23.47 -17.42
N GLY A 131 13.73 -23.59 -16.65
CA GLY A 131 15.03 -23.00 -16.97
C GLY A 131 15.07 -21.47 -16.90
N ILE A 132 14.19 -20.84 -16.12
CA ILE A 132 14.12 -19.37 -16.00
C ILE A 132 15.26 -18.85 -15.12
N ASN A 133 16.02 -17.89 -15.63
CA ASN A 133 16.97 -17.13 -14.83
C ASN A 133 16.36 -15.80 -14.35
N PRO A 134 16.03 -15.66 -13.05
CA PRO A 134 15.36 -14.45 -12.52
C PRO A 134 16.20 -13.16 -12.62
N TYR A 135 17.49 -13.26 -12.94
CA TYR A 135 18.38 -12.11 -13.05
C TYR A 135 18.55 -11.58 -14.49
N THR A 136 18.19 -12.37 -15.49
CA THR A 136 18.42 -12.02 -16.91
C THR A 136 17.16 -12.09 -17.75
N ASP A 137 16.21 -12.95 -17.37
CA ASP A 137 15.07 -13.23 -18.20
C ASP A 137 13.91 -12.30 -17.83
N PHE A 138 13.00 -12.09 -18.77
CA PHE A 138 11.73 -11.42 -18.53
C PHE A 138 10.62 -12.35 -19.01
N LEU A 139 9.51 -12.34 -18.28
CA LEU A 139 8.33 -13.13 -18.61
C LEU A 139 7.26 -12.20 -19.14
N THR A 140 6.68 -12.54 -20.29
CA THR A 140 5.39 -11.97 -20.67
C THR A 140 4.28 -12.57 -19.79
N GLU A 141 3.10 -11.95 -19.81
CA GLU A 141 1.92 -12.54 -19.17
C GLU A 141 1.64 -13.95 -19.73
N GLU A 142 1.78 -14.14 -21.04
CA GLU A 142 1.59 -15.45 -21.68
C GLU A 142 2.59 -16.50 -21.18
N ASP A 143 3.86 -16.13 -21.04
CA ASP A 143 4.89 -17.02 -20.48
C ASP A 143 4.57 -17.38 -19.02
N TYR A 144 4.17 -16.38 -18.23
CA TYR A 144 3.76 -16.56 -16.84
C TYR A 144 2.59 -17.53 -16.70
N ARG A 145 1.51 -17.33 -17.48
CA ARG A 145 0.33 -18.22 -17.45
C ARG A 145 0.66 -19.63 -17.94
N ARG A 146 1.49 -19.76 -18.98
CA ARG A 146 1.94 -21.06 -19.48
C ARG A 146 2.76 -21.83 -18.44
N ILE A 147 3.67 -21.16 -17.75
CA ILE A 147 4.64 -21.80 -16.83
C ILE A 147 4.03 -22.08 -15.47
N PHE A 148 3.20 -21.18 -14.93
CA PHE A 148 2.65 -21.27 -13.56
C PHE A 148 1.17 -21.64 -13.51
N GLY A 149 0.46 -21.56 -14.64
CA GLY A 149 -0.97 -21.85 -14.77
C GLY A 149 -1.83 -20.59 -14.90
N GLU A 150 -3.10 -20.81 -15.23
CA GLU A 150 -4.07 -19.72 -15.47
C GLU A 150 -4.31 -18.85 -14.23
N GLU A 151 -4.32 -19.45 -13.04
CA GLU A 151 -4.52 -18.74 -11.77
C GLU A 151 -3.34 -18.96 -10.84
N VAL A 152 -2.59 -17.89 -10.54
CA VAL A 152 -1.36 -17.94 -9.74
C VAL A 152 -1.54 -17.09 -8.50
N LYS A 153 -1.99 -17.75 -7.43
CA LYS A 153 -2.32 -17.09 -6.17
C LYS A 153 -1.09 -16.90 -5.30
N HIS A 154 -0.92 -15.70 -4.79
CA HIS A 154 0.07 -15.43 -3.75
C HIS A 154 -0.25 -16.26 -2.48
N PRO A 155 0.73 -16.99 -1.91
CA PRO A 155 0.49 -18.01 -0.90
C PRO A 155 -0.16 -17.50 0.39
N PHE A 156 0.10 -16.24 0.76
CA PHE A 156 -0.43 -15.65 1.98
C PHE A 156 -1.76 -14.92 1.80
N THR A 157 -2.00 -14.35 0.62
CA THR A 157 -3.15 -13.46 0.39
C THR A 157 -4.24 -14.10 -0.45
N GLY A 158 -3.92 -15.21 -1.13
CA GLY A 158 -4.83 -15.92 -2.03
C GLY A 158 -5.21 -15.13 -3.28
N VAL A 159 -4.46 -14.06 -3.60
CA VAL A 159 -4.73 -13.15 -4.72
C VAL A 159 -3.88 -13.53 -5.90
N ASP A 160 -4.50 -13.63 -7.07
CA ASP A 160 -3.79 -13.52 -8.35
C ASP A 160 -3.59 -12.04 -8.67
N TYR A 161 -2.40 -11.52 -8.37
CA TYR A 161 -2.12 -10.09 -8.50
C TYR A 161 -2.02 -9.65 -9.96
N VAL A 162 -1.51 -10.50 -10.85
CA VAL A 162 -1.44 -10.21 -12.29
C VAL A 162 -2.84 -10.01 -12.84
N GLN A 163 -3.77 -10.94 -12.54
CA GLN A 163 -5.16 -10.81 -12.96
C GLN A 163 -5.84 -9.61 -12.30
N THR A 164 -5.68 -9.46 -10.98
CA THR A 164 -6.30 -8.35 -10.23
C THR A 164 -5.87 -6.99 -10.78
N TYR A 165 -4.61 -6.85 -11.20
CA TYR A 165 -4.11 -5.60 -11.79
C TYR A 165 -4.58 -5.41 -13.23
N LYS A 166 -4.66 -6.49 -14.01
CA LYS A 166 -5.22 -6.45 -15.36
C LYS A 166 -6.69 -6.00 -15.36
N ASP A 167 -7.48 -6.50 -14.40
CA ASP A 167 -8.90 -6.17 -14.24
C ASP A 167 -9.15 -4.70 -13.86
N LEU A 168 -8.11 -3.95 -13.45
CA LEU A 168 -8.21 -2.51 -13.19
C LEU A 168 -8.04 -1.67 -14.47
N GLY A 169 -7.56 -2.28 -15.55
CA GLY A 169 -7.49 -1.65 -16.87
C GLY A 169 -8.88 -1.24 -17.34
N ILE A 170 -8.93 -0.18 -18.14
CA ILE A 170 -10.14 0.32 -18.79
C ILE A 170 -9.97 0.21 -20.30
N ASP A 171 -11.02 -0.20 -21.01
CA ASP A 171 -10.99 -0.34 -22.47
C ASP A 171 -9.85 -1.23 -23.00
N GLY A 172 -9.34 -2.14 -22.15
CA GLY A 172 -8.25 -3.06 -22.47
C GLY A 172 -6.85 -2.44 -22.49
N ASN A 173 -6.65 -1.28 -21.84
CA ASN A 173 -5.38 -0.56 -21.79
C ASN A 173 -4.27 -1.18 -20.93
#